data_AF-A0A961DA27-F1
#
_entry.id   AF-A0A961DA27-F1
#
_cell.length_a   1.000
_cell.length_b   1.000
_cell.length_c   1.000
_cell.angle_alpha   90.00
_cell.angle_beta   90.00
_cell.angle_gamma   90.00
#
_symmetry.space_group_name_H-M   'P 1'
#
loop_
_entity.id
_entity.type
_entity.pdbx_description
1 polymer ?
#
loop_
_entity_poly.entity_id
_entity_poly.type
_entity_poly.pdbx_seq_one_letter_code
_entity_poly.pdbx_strand_id
1 'polypeptide(L)'
;MLGLWKKRKPEELRPPTYTLVDDFQTSSDSFYQSIEEELQQRKVPGLELMRLDYREGGMLSSKRDYLRMRRERLTFDLCSAPFGTSWFFSYRFCEIPAPFPFWQFLVLLLLLSGLVVGYLALFGMVWGGVTIGMTILGFILLLRNTLTLGLEDFDAWLLTVPVFGRLYEILLRKETFFRQDTRLMYVEMVERIIKAKINEVTAAEGIEKVEFIEARPDMHPLLARMVQVPSRMSV
;
A
#
# COMPACT_ATOMS: atom_id res chain seq x y z
N MET A 1 5.77 0.48 25.96
CA MET A 1 6.25 1.17 24.74
C MET A 1 5.05 1.68 23.98
N LEU A 2 4.87 3.00 23.96
CA LEU A 2 3.81 3.67 23.21
C LEU A 2 3.89 3.22 21.74
N GLY A 3 2.90 2.45 21.29
CA GLY A 3 2.81 1.87 19.94
C GLY A 3 2.54 2.90 18.85
N LEU A 4 3.21 4.05 18.94
CA LEU A 4 3.04 5.22 18.09
C LEU A 4 3.34 4.88 16.63
N TRP A 5 4.21 3.90 16.37
CA TRP A 5 4.76 3.59 15.05
C TRP A 5 4.71 2.07 14.74
N LYS A 6 3.77 1.33 15.33
CA LYS A 6 3.61 -0.10 14.98
C LYS A 6 3.01 -0.15 13.57
N LYS A 7 3.83 -0.40 12.55
CA LYS A 7 3.39 -0.67 11.17
C LYS A 7 2.33 -1.76 11.24
N ARG A 8 1.06 -1.42 11.03
CA ARG A 8 -0.03 -2.39 11.03
C ARG A 8 0.09 -3.24 9.77
N LYS A 9 -0.26 -4.52 9.89
CA LYS A 9 -0.26 -5.43 8.75
C LYS A 9 -1.26 -4.89 7.72
N PRO A 10 -0.91 -4.84 6.42
CA PRO A 10 -1.87 -4.57 5.37
C PRO A 10 -3.04 -5.55 5.47
N GLU A 11 -4.25 -5.07 5.22
CA GLU A 11 -5.46 -5.88 5.19
C GLU A 11 -5.64 -6.41 3.77
N GLU A 12 -5.78 -7.73 3.61
CA GLU A 12 -5.93 -8.36 2.30
C GLU A 12 -7.30 -8.03 1.70
N LEU A 13 -7.32 -7.44 0.50
CA LEU A 13 -8.56 -7.11 -0.22
C LEU A 13 -9.03 -8.25 -1.13
N ARG A 14 -8.09 -9.07 -1.61
CA ARG A 14 -8.34 -10.24 -2.45
C ARG A 14 -7.55 -11.43 -1.92
N PRO A 15 -8.02 -12.66 -2.18
CA PRO A 15 -7.25 -13.85 -1.87
C PRO A 15 -5.90 -13.81 -2.62
N PRO A 16 -4.80 -14.26 -2.01
CA PRO A 16 -3.48 -14.16 -2.62
C PRO A 16 -3.40 -15.07 -3.85
N THR A 17 -2.66 -14.64 -4.86
CA THR A 17 -2.39 -15.47 -6.04
C THR A 17 -0.98 -16.00 -5.96
N TYR A 18 -0.80 -17.28 -6.27
CA TYR A 18 0.52 -17.90 -6.28
C TYR A 18 0.69 -18.86 -7.44
N THR A 19 1.93 -19.18 -7.73
CA THR A 19 2.32 -20.21 -8.67
C THR A 19 3.61 -20.87 -8.18
N LEU A 20 3.70 -22.18 -8.38
CA LEU A 20 4.86 -22.99 -8.08
C LEU A 20 5.38 -23.55 -9.40
N VAL A 21 6.66 -23.34 -9.64
CA VAL A 21 7.35 -23.78 -10.85
C VAL A 21 8.37 -24.82 -10.44
N ASP A 22 8.14 -26.05 -10.87
CA ASP A 22 9.01 -27.18 -10.51
C ASP A 22 10.32 -27.12 -11.30
N ASP A 23 11.41 -27.56 -10.65
CA ASP A 23 12.76 -27.64 -11.20
C ASP A 23 13.28 -26.33 -11.85
N PHE A 24 12.88 -25.19 -11.27
CA PHE A 24 13.24 -23.86 -11.73
C PHE A 24 13.99 -23.09 -10.64
N GLN A 25 15.00 -22.31 -11.03
CA GLN A 25 15.74 -21.44 -10.11
C GLN A 25 16.02 -20.09 -10.76
N THR A 26 15.87 -19.02 -10.01
CA THR A 26 16.20 -17.67 -10.46
C THR A 26 16.73 -16.82 -9.32
N SER A 27 17.10 -15.57 -9.58
CA SER A 27 17.40 -14.61 -8.53
C SER A 27 16.20 -13.70 -8.30
N SER A 28 15.76 -13.59 -7.04
CA SER A 28 14.68 -12.68 -6.65
C SER A 28 15.03 -11.23 -7.00
N ASP A 29 16.30 -10.83 -6.84
CA ASP A 29 16.71 -9.45 -7.07
C ASP A 29 16.68 -9.06 -8.54
N SER A 30 17.17 -9.92 -9.45
CA SER A 30 17.10 -9.65 -10.89
C SER A 30 15.67 -9.64 -11.38
N PHE A 31 14.84 -10.56 -10.88
CA PHE A 31 13.41 -10.60 -11.19
C PHE A 31 12.71 -9.32 -10.75
N TYR A 32 12.90 -8.89 -9.50
CA TYR A 32 12.30 -7.67 -8.99
C TYR A 32 12.82 -6.41 -9.71
N GLN A 33 14.10 -6.34 -10.03
CA GLN A 33 14.67 -5.22 -10.79
C GLN A 33 14.00 -5.09 -12.17
N SER A 34 13.74 -6.21 -12.86
CA SER A 34 13.04 -6.18 -14.15
C SER A 34 11.63 -5.58 -14.08
N ILE A 35 10.92 -5.80 -12.96
CA ILE A 35 9.59 -5.24 -12.72
C ILE A 35 9.69 -3.75 -12.39
N GLU A 36 10.65 -3.36 -11.54
CA GLU A 36 10.89 -1.97 -11.18
C GLU A 36 11.21 -1.13 -12.41
N GLU A 37 12.09 -1.62 -13.29
CA GLU A 37 12.44 -0.97 -14.55
C GLU A 37 11.23 -0.81 -15.47
N GLU A 38 10.41 -1.84 -15.64
CA GLU A 38 9.22 -1.77 -16.49
C GLU A 38 8.18 -0.76 -15.93
N LEU A 39 7.95 -0.76 -14.61
CA LEU A 39 7.03 0.17 -13.96
C LEU A 39 7.52 1.62 -14.04
N GLN A 40 8.82 1.84 -13.91
CA GLN A 40 9.44 3.16 -14.08
C GLN A 40 9.34 3.65 -15.52
N GLN A 41 9.59 2.77 -16.51
CA GLN A 41 9.45 3.09 -17.93
C GLN A 41 8.01 3.50 -18.28
N ARG A 42 7.02 2.83 -17.70
CA ARG A 42 5.59 3.14 -17.90
C ARG A 42 5.12 4.40 -17.15
N LYS A 43 5.94 4.96 -16.25
CA LYS A 43 5.64 6.16 -15.44
C LYS A 43 4.26 6.08 -14.77
N VAL A 44 4.02 4.99 -14.04
CA VAL A 44 2.74 4.79 -13.35
C VAL A 44 2.53 5.90 -12.30
N PRO A 45 1.40 6.65 -12.36
CA PRO A 45 1.21 7.84 -11.52
C PRO A 45 1.02 7.47 -10.04
N GLY A 46 1.71 8.19 -9.15
CA GLY A 46 1.68 7.96 -7.71
C GLY A 46 2.15 6.58 -7.25
N LEU A 47 2.97 5.89 -8.05
CA LEU A 47 3.55 4.59 -7.71
C LEU A 47 4.81 4.76 -6.85
N GLU A 48 4.84 4.05 -5.74
CA GLU A 48 6.02 3.91 -4.89
C GLU A 48 6.48 2.45 -4.85
N LEU A 49 7.78 2.23 -5.00
CA LEU A 49 8.41 0.91 -4.98
C LEU A 49 9.25 0.77 -3.72
N MET A 50 9.08 -0.35 -3.00
CA MET A 50 9.79 -0.62 -1.75
C MET A 50 10.16 -2.10 -1.66
N ARG A 51 11.39 -2.39 -1.23
CA ARG A 51 11.80 -3.74 -0.82
C ARG A 51 11.51 -3.94 0.66
N LEU A 52 10.88 -5.06 1.01
CA LEU A 52 10.47 -5.39 2.39
C LEU A 52 10.90 -6.80 2.77
N ASP A 53 11.44 -6.95 3.98
CA ASP A 53 11.82 -8.25 4.51
C ASP A 53 10.80 -8.71 5.55
N TYR A 54 10.14 -9.83 5.29
CA TYR A 54 9.24 -10.47 6.24
C TYR A 54 9.90 -11.71 6.85
N ARG A 55 10.02 -11.72 8.18
CA ARG A 55 10.51 -12.87 8.95
C ARG A 55 9.37 -13.84 9.25
N GLU A 56 9.64 -15.13 9.19
CA GLU A 56 8.66 -16.19 9.46
C GLU A 56 8.23 -16.18 10.93
N GLY A 57 9.17 -15.92 11.83
CA GLY A 57 8.95 -15.86 13.27
C GLY A 57 9.80 -14.79 13.94
N GLY A 58 10.62 -15.21 14.92
CA GLY A 58 11.44 -14.32 15.73
C GLY A 58 12.61 -13.67 14.97
N MET A 59 13.42 -12.90 15.70
CA MET A 59 14.57 -12.18 15.12
C MET A 59 15.61 -13.11 14.46
N LEU A 60 15.69 -14.39 14.82
CA LEU A 60 16.65 -15.33 14.24
C LEU A 60 16.04 -16.25 13.17
N SER A 61 14.78 -16.02 12.79
CA SER A 61 14.11 -16.86 11.79
C SER A 61 14.51 -16.50 10.36
N SER A 62 14.23 -17.43 9.46
CA SER A 62 14.19 -17.24 8.01
C SER A 62 13.43 -15.96 7.65
N LYS A 63 13.92 -15.27 6.62
CA LYS A 63 13.27 -14.10 6.04
C LYS A 63 12.95 -14.35 4.57
N ARG A 64 11.92 -13.68 4.09
CA ARG A 64 11.56 -13.61 2.68
C ARG A 64 11.48 -12.15 2.27
N ASP A 65 12.02 -11.86 1.10
CA ASP A 65 12.09 -10.51 0.56
C ASP A 65 10.90 -10.32 -0.39
N TYR A 66 10.27 -9.15 -0.30
CA TYR A 66 9.07 -8.79 -1.04
C TYR A 66 9.28 -7.46 -1.76
N LEU A 67 8.79 -7.38 -2.99
CA LEU A 67 8.63 -6.14 -3.72
C LEU A 67 7.23 -5.58 -3.44
N ARG A 68 7.15 -4.48 -2.71
CA ARG A 68 5.92 -3.72 -2.50
C ARG A 68 5.80 -2.64 -3.57
N MET A 69 4.75 -2.74 -4.37
CA MET A 69 4.27 -1.68 -5.25
C MET A 69 3.09 -1.01 -4.54
N ARG A 70 3.22 0.26 -4.17
CA ARG A 70 2.20 1.01 -3.44
C ARG A 70 1.67 2.14 -4.30
N ARG A 71 0.35 2.31 -4.31
CA ARG A 71 -0.31 3.53 -4.79
C ARG A 71 -1.36 3.95 -3.78
N GLU A 72 -1.20 5.12 -3.18
CA GLU A 72 -2.05 5.60 -2.08
C GLU A 72 -2.11 4.56 -0.93
N ARG A 73 -3.30 4.02 -0.65
CA ARG A 73 -3.53 2.98 0.35
C ARG A 73 -3.51 1.57 -0.24
N LEU A 74 -3.49 1.42 -1.56
CA LEU A 74 -3.50 0.13 -2.23
C LEU A 74 -2.07 -0.36 -2.45
N THR A 75 -1.82 -1.64 -2.17
CA THR A 75 -0.48 -2.25 -2.29
C THR A 75 -0.54 -3.62 -2.92
N PHE A 76 0.42 -3.91 -3.80
CA PHE A 76 0.79 -5.25 -4.20
C PHE A 76 2.08 -5.65 -3.51
N ASP A 77 2.06 -6.73 -2.73
CA ASP A 77 3.26 -7.33 -2.15
C ASP A 77 3.60 -8.60 -2.93
N LEU A 78 4.65 -8.56 -3.74
CA LEU A 78 5.14 -9.65 -4.57
C LEU A 78 6.32 -10.37 -3.90
N CYS A 79 6.28 -11.69 -3.88
CA CYS A 79 7.33 -12.58 -3.39
C CYS A 79 7.79 -13.51 -4.52
N SER A 80 9.11 -13.69 -4.62
CA SER A 80 9.83 -14.63 -5.46
C SER A 80 10.87 -15.29 -4.58
N ALA A 81 10.77 -16.60 -4.37
CA ALA A 81 11.71 -17.32 -3.51
C ALA A 81 11.79 -18.83 -3.84
N PRO A 82 12.90 -19.49 -3.46
CA PRO A 82 13.03 -20.92 -3.62
C PRO A 82 12.15 -21.69 -2.62
N PHE A 83 11.69 -22.87 -3.03
CA PHE A 83 10.97 -23.82 -2.20
C PHE A 83 11.39 -25.26 -2.57
N GLY A 84 12.48 -25.72 -1.95
CA GLY A 84 13.09 -27.01 -2.29
C GLY A 84 13.77 -26.94 -3.66
N THR A 85 13.41 -27.86 -4.55
CA THR A 85 13.87 -27.87 -5.96
C THR A 85 13.02 -26.96 -6.86
N SER A 86 11.85 -26.54 -6.37
CA SER A 86 10.93 -25.66 -7.08
C SER A 86 11.14 -24.21 -6.67
N TRP A 87 10.60 -23.28 -7.45
CA TRP A 87 10.53 -21.86 -7.13
C TRP A 87 9.07 -21.42 -7.07
N PHE A 88 8.72 -20.58 -6.10
CA PHE A 88 7.37 -20.04 -6.04
C PHE A 88 7.37 -18.53 -6.24
N PHE A 89 6.32 -18.08 -6.91
CA PHE A 89 5.96 -16.67 -6.99
C PHE A 89 4.59 -16.51 -6.32
N SER A 90 4.45 -15.48 -5.49
CA SER A 90 3.16 -15.15 -4.88
C SER A 90 2.99 -13.65 -4.75
N TYR A 91 1.79 -13.14 -4.99
CA TYR A 91 1.49 -11.74 -4.75
C TYR A 91 0.17 -11.55 -4.01
N ARG A 92 0.11 -10.50 -3.19
CA ARG A 92 -1.07 -10.14 -2.40
C ARG A 92 -1.52 -8.74 -2.73
N PHE A 93 -2.83 -8.57 -2.94
CA PHE A 93 -3.44 -7.25 -3.07
C PHE A 93 -4.05 -6.83 -1.74
N CYS A 94 -3.49 -5.77 -1.15
CA CYS A 94 -3.81 -5.33 0.20
C CYS A 94 -4.12 -3.84 0.27
N GLU A 95 -4.85 -3.44 1.30
CA GLU A 95 -5.05 -2.06 1.71
C GLU A 95 -4.25 -1.76 2.98
N ILE A 96 -3.54 -0.62 3.01
CA ILE A 96 -2.95 -0.10 4.24
C ILE A 96 -4.05 0.65 5.00
N PRO A 97 -4.43 0.20 6.22
CA PRO A 97 -5.46 0.87 6.99
C PRO A 97 -4.96 2.23 7.49
N ALA A 98 -5.75 3.30 7.33
CA ALA A 98 -5.46 4.60 7.94
C ALA A 98 -5.79 4.56 9.44
N PRO A 99 -4.78 4.55 10.32
CA PRO A 99 -5.01 4.37 11.73
C PRO A 99 -5.65 5.63 12.32
N PHE A 100 -6.62 5.43 13.21
CA PHE A 100 -7.11 6.49 14.10
C PHE A 100 -6.69 6.17 15.54
N PRO A 101 -5.40 6.34 15.88
CA PRO A 101 -4.92 6.09 17.24
C PRO A 101 -5.47 7.16 18.17
N PHE A 102 -6.39 6.74 19.05
CA PHE A 102 -7.09 7.63 19.98
C PHE A 102 -6.16 8.54 20.79
N TRP A 103 -5.03 8.02 21.27
CA TRP A 103 -4.05 8.82 22.02
C TRP A 103 -3.43 9.96 21.21
N GLN A 104 -3.12 9.73 19.93
CA GLN A 104 -2.56 10.78 19.08
C GLN A 104 -3.65 11.81 18.72
N PHE A 105 -4.91 11.38 18.62
CA PHE A 105 -6.03 12.30 18.49
C PHE A 105 -6.17 13.19 19.73
N LEU A 106 -6.03 12.64 20.95
CA LEU A 106 -6.02 13.44 22.18
C LEU A 106 -4.84 14.41 22.25
N VAL A 107 -3.63 13.98 21.86
CA VAL A 107 -2.46 14.87 21.80
C VAL A 107 -2.68 15.99 20.79
N LEU A 108 -3.21 15.68 19.60
CA LEU A 108 -3.55 16.67 18.59
C LEU A 108 -4.58 17.67 19.12
N LEU A 109 -5.63 17.19 19.81
CA LEU A 109 -6.67 18.03 20.40
C LEU A 109 -6.09 18.96 21.48
N LEU A 110 -5.18 18.46 22.31
CA LEU A 110 -4.48 19.25 23.33
C LEU A 110 -3.57 20.31 22.70
N LEU A 111 -2.85 19.99 21.63
CA LEU A 111 -2.02 20.96 20.91
C LEU A 111 -2.88 22.05 20.27
N LEU A 112 -3.98 21.66 19.62
CA LEU A 112 -4.92 22.61 19.01
C LEU A 112 -5.58 23.51 20.06
N SER A 113 -5.99 22.96 21.20
CA SER A 113 -6.58 23.75 22.28
C SER A 113 -5.56 24.72 22.90
N GLY A 114 -4.31 24.27 23.10
CA GLY A 114 -3.21 25.13 23.55
C GLY A 114 -2.94 26.28 22.57
N LEU A 115 -3.02 26.01 21.26
CA LEU A 115 -2.84 27.02 20.21
C LEU A 115 -3.98 28.06 20.23
N VAL A 116 -5.23 27.61 20.40
CA VAL A 116 -6.40 28.50 20.57
C VAL A 116 -6.25 29.37 21.82
N VAL A 117 -5.93 28.76 22.97
CA VAL A 117 -5.72 29.50 24.23
C VAL A 117 -4.58 30.49 24.09
N GLY A 118 -3.48 30.11 23.44
CA GLY A 118 -2.33 30.98 23.17
C GLY A 118 -2.71 32.20 22.33
N TYR A 119 -3.46 32.01 21.24
CA TYR A 119 -3.94 33.12 20.42
C TYR A 119 -4.89 34.05 21.18
N LEU A 120 -5.82 33.50 21.97
CA LEU A 120 -6.73 34.30 22.77
C LEU A 120 -6.01 35.06 23.89
N ALA A 121 -4.96 34.48 24.48
CA ALA A 121 -4.15 35.12 25.52
C ALA A 121 -3.27 36.25 24.96
N LEU A 122 -2.67 36.04 23.78
CA LEU A 122 -1.75 37.01 23.17
C LEU A 122 -2.48 38.19 22.51
N PHE A 123 -3.58 37.91 21.80
CA PHE A 123 -4.26 38.91 20.97
C PHE A 123 -5.63 39.33 21.53
N GLY A 124 -6.06 38.75 22.65
CA GLY A 124 -7.40 38.96 23.20
C GLY A 124 -8.49 38.26 22.39
N MET A 125 -9.74 38.38 22.84
CA MET A 125 -10.85 37.62 22.27
C MET A 125 -11.15 37.96 20.81
N VAL A 126 -11.17 39.26 20.47
CA VAL A 126 -11.54 39.74 19.13
C VAL A 126 -10.43 39.41 18.11
N TRP A 127 -9.22 39.92 18.32
CA TRP A 127 -8.11 39.71 17.39
C TRP A 127 -7.57 38.28 17.43
N GLY A 128 -7.63 37.60 18.57
CA GLY A 128 -7.34 36.16 18.66
C GLY A 128 -8.31 35.33 17.82
N GLY A 129 -9.61 35.64 17.87
CA GLY A 129 -10.62 34.99 17.03
C GLY A 129 -10.39 35.19 15.54
N VAL A 130 -10.08 36.43 15.11
CA VAL A 130 -9.74 36.74 13.72
C VAL A 130 -8.48 35.97 13.27
N THR A 131 -7.45 35.92 14.11
CA THR A 131 -6.20 35.21 13.81
C THR A 131 -6.44 33.71 13.65
N ILE A 132 -7.22 33.09 14.54
CA ILE A 132 -7.63 31.68 14.42
C ILE A 132 -8.35 31.44 13.07
N GLY A 133 -9.31 32.30 12.73
CA GLY A 133 -10.06 32.20 11.47
C GLY A 133 -9.14 32.27 10.24
N MET A 134 -8.19 33.21 10.23
CA MET A 134 -7.20 33.36 9.16
C MET A 134 -6.25 32.16 9.07
N THR A 135 -5.80 31.61 10.20
CA THR A 135 -4.96 30.41 10.23
C THR A 135 -5.71 29.19 9.67
N ILE A 136 -6.98 29.00 10.06
CA ILE A 136 -7.81 27.91 9.52
C ILE A 136 -8.03 28.09 8.02
N LEU A 137 -8.37 29.30 7.57
CA LEU A 137 -8.57 29.60 6.15
C LEU A 137 -7.30 29.36 5.34
N GLY A 138 -6.16 29.87 5.81
CA GLY A 138 -4.86 29.67 5.16
C GLY A 138 -4.50 28.18 5.07
N PHE A 139 -4.77 27.42 6.13
CA PHE A 139 -4.55 25.98 6.14
C PHE A 139 -5.44 25.24 5.14
N ILE A 140 -6.74 25.58 5.05
CA ILE A 140 -7.66 24.98 4.07
C ILE A 140 -7.22 25.30 2.63
N LEU A 141 -6.83 26.55 2.36
CA LEU A 141 -6.35 26.96 1.04
C LEU A 141 -5.05 26.23 0.67
N LEU A 142 -4.14 26.04 1.63
CA LEU A 142 -2.92 25.26 1.43
C LEU A 142 -3.25 23.81 1.05
N LEU A 143 -4.15 23.16 1.79
CA LEU A 143 -4.57 21.78 1.49
C LEU A 143 -5.35 21.63 0.19
N ARG A 144 -6.09 22.66 -0.22
CA ARG A 144 -6.75 22.69 -1.53
C ARG A 144 -5.73 22.83 -2.65
N ASN A 145 -4.73 23.70 -2.46
CA ASN A 145 -3.67 23.90 -3.44
C ASN A 145 -2.82 22.65 -3.63
N THR A 146 -2.55 21.87 -2.58
CA THR A 146 -1.79 20.61 -2.72
C THR A 146 -2.53 19.59 -3.59
N LEU A 147 -3.87 19.56 -3.53
CA LEU A 147 -4.70 18.74 -4.41
C LEU A 147 -4.71 19.25 -5.85
N THR A 148 -4.75 20.57 -6.07
CA THR A 148 -4.82 21.14 -7.43
C THR A 148 -3.48 21.19 -8.14
N LEU A 149 -2.37 21.35 -7.39
CA LEU A 149 -1.01 21.42 -7.94
C LEU A 149 -0.42 20.03 -8.19
N GLY A 150 -1.12 18.96 -7.81
CA GLY A 150 -0.67 17.58 -8.06
C GLY A 150 0.64 17.25 -7.36
N LEU A 151 0.86 17.76 -6.13
CA LEU A 151 2.02 17.40 -5.33
C LEU A 151 1.84 15.98 -4.79
N GLU A 152 2.03 14.98 -5.66
CA GLU A 152 1.78 13.56 -5.39
C GLU A 152 2.53 13.09 -4.14
N ASP A 153 3.80 13.51 -3.98
CA ASP A 153 4.63 13.15 -2.82
C ASP A 153 4.10 13.73 -1.50
N PHE A 154 3.60 14.98 -1.53
CA PHE A 154 3.06 15.63 -0.33
C PHE A 154 1.69 15.07 0.03
N ASP A 155 0.82 14.82 -0.96
CA ASP A 155 -0.45 14.11 -0.77
C ASP A 155 -0.21 12.71 -0.18
N ALA A 156 0.74 11.96 -0.73
CA ALA A 156 1.13 10.65 -0.22
C ALA A 156 1.65 10.73 1.22
N TRP A 157 2.50 11.70 1.54
CA TRP A 157 2.99 11.93 2.90
C TRP A 157 1.87 12.27 3.88
N LEU A 158 0.93 13.15 3.52
CA LEU A 158 -0.20 13.53 4.38
C LEU A 158 -1.07 12.31 4.78
N LEU A 159 -1.23 11.33 3.88
CA LEU A 159 -1.95 10.10 4.17
C LEU A 159 -1.23 9.20 5.17
N THR A 160 0.09 9.32 5.28
CA THR A 160 0.87 8.57 6.28
C THR A 160 0.78 9.19 7.68
N VAL A 161 0.42 10.47 7.79
CA VAL A 161 0.31 11.16 9.07
C VAL A 161 -0.88 10.57 9.85
N PRO A 162 -0.64 9.97 11.03
CA PRO A 162 -1.72 9.38 11.80
C PRO A 162 -2.77 10.41 12.21
N VAL A 163 -4.05 9.99 12.32
CA VAL A 163 -5.21 10.86 12.64
C VAL A 163 -5.49 11.88 11.53
N PHE A 164 -4.53 12.74 11.19
CA PHE A 164 -4.65 13.77 10.17
C PHE A 164 -4.93 13.17 8.78
N GLY A 165 -4.22 12.12 8.38
CA GLY A 165 -4.43 11.46 7.08
C GLY A 165 -5.86 10.96 6.90
N ARG A 166 -6.48 10.45 7.97
CA ARG A 166 -7.89 10.01 7.93
C ARG A 166 -8.86 11.19 7.82
N LEU A 167 -8.62 12.28 8.56
CA LEU A 167 -9.45 13.49 8.47
C LEU A 167 -9.32 14.14 7.09
N TYR A 168 -8.10 14.21 6.56
CA TYR A 168 -7.80 14.71 5.22
C TYR A 168 -8.51 13.90 4.14
N GLU A 169 -8.48 12.57 4.25
CA GLU A 169 -9.18 11.67 3.33
C GLU A 169 -10.70 11.92 3.32
N ILE A 170 -11.32 12.05 4.50
CA ILE A 170 -12.77 12.26 4.63
C ILE A 170 -13.19 13.65 4.14
N LEU A 171 -12.45 14.69 4.50
CA LEU A 171 -12.87 16.09 4.31
C LEU A 171 -12.50 16.65 2.94
N LEU A 172 -11.35 16.25 2.39
CA LEU A 172 -10.76 16.90 1.21
C LEU A 172 -10.53 15.94 0.05
N ARG A 173 -10.23 14.67 0.33
CA ARG A 173 -9.93 13.66 -0.69
C ARG A 173 -11.19 12.92 -1.13
N LYS A 174 -12.15 13.67 -1.69
CA LYS A 174 -13.43 13.12 -2.15
C LYS A 174 -13.21 12.01 -3.18
N GLU A 175 -13.96 10.92 -3.05
CA GLU A 175 -14.00 9.86 -4.05
C GLU A 175 -14.62 10.42 -5.34
N THR A 176 -13.85 10.43 -6.43
CA THR A 176 -14.29 10.89 -7.75
C THR A 176 -14.13 9.76 -8.76
N PHE A 177 -14.87 9.80 -9.87
CA PHE A 177 -14.73 8.82 -10.95
C PHE A 177 -13.29 8.73 -11.45
N PHE A 178 -12.62 9.88 -11.62
CA PHE A 178 -11.20 9.92 -12.00
C PHE A 178 -10.29 9.11 -11.05
N ARG A 179 -10.53 9.22 -9.73
CA ARG A 179 -9.75 8.47 -8.72
C ARG A 179 -10.07 6.98 -8.75
N GLN A 180 -11.34 6.62 -8.93
CA GLN A 180 -11.78 5.23 -9.06
C GLN A 180 -11.14 4.58 -10.30
N ASP A 181 -11.24 5.24 -11.46
CA ASP A 181 -10.66 4.76 -12.71
C ASP A 181 -9.15 4.59 -12.59
N THR A 182 -8.46 5.57 -12.00
CA THR A 182 -7.00 5.48 -11.82
C THR A 182 -6.61 4.32 -10.89
N ARG A 183 -7.39 4.05 -9.83
CA ARG A 183 -7.16 2.89 -8.94
C ARG A 183 -7.37 1.57 -9.68
N LEU A 184 -8.42 1.47 -10.50
CA LEU A 184 -8.69 0.28 -11.30
C LEU A 184 -7.57 0.04 -12.32
N MET A 185 -7.13 1.08 -13.03
CA MET A 185 -6.01 1.00 -13.97
C MET A 185 -4.70 0.59 -13.30
N TYR A 186 -4.42 1.11 -12.09
CA TYR A 186 -3.28 0.67 -11.29
C TYR A 186 -3.34 -0.83 -10.98
N VAL A 187 -4.49 -1.30 -10.47
CA VAL A 187 -4.67 -2.72 -10.12
C VAL A 187 -4.46 -3.62 -11.33
N GLU A 188 -5.12 -3.29 -12.44
CA GLU A 188 -5.05 -4.07 -13.68
C GLU A 188 -3.65 -4.04 -14.31
N MET A 189 -2.97 -2.89 -14.29
CA MET A 189 -1.64 -2.74 -14.87
C MET A 189 -0.58 -3.51 -14.08
N VAL A 190 -0.55 -3.35 -12.75
CA VAL A 190 0.44 -4.02 -11.90
C VAL A 190 0.26 -5.53 -11.97
N GLU A 191 -0.98 -6.03 -11.87
CA GLU A 191 -1.25 -7.46 -11.97
C GLU A 191 -0.81 -8.04 -13.32
N ARG A 192 -1.06 -7.33 -14.42
CA ARG A 192 -0.64 -7.73 -15.77
C ARG A 192 0.88 -7.78 -15.91
N ILE A 193 1.60 -6.79 -15.38
CA ILE A 193 3.06 -6.74 -15.42
C ILE A 193 3.66 -7.89 -14.61
N ILE A 194 3.14 -8.16 -13.40
CA ILE A 194 3.59 -9.28 -12.58
C ILE A 194 3.44 -10.59 -13.35
N LYS A 195 2.25 -10.87 -13.89
CA LYS A 195 1.99 -12.10 -14.66
C LYS A 195 2.87 -12.20 -15.91
N ALA A 196 3.04 -11.10 -16.64
CA ALA A 196 3.89 -11.05 -17.83
C ALA A 196 5.36 -11.33 -17.50
N LYS A 197 5.90 -10.72 -16.45
CA LYS A 197 7.29 -10.94 -16.03
C LYS A 197 7.55 -12.34 -15.50
N ILE A 198 6.59 -12.93 -14.78
CA ILE A 198 6.69 -14.34 -14.36
C ILE A 198 6.77 -15.23 -15.60
N ASN A 199 5.85 -15.06 -16.56
CA ASN A 199 5.86 -15.83 -17.80
C ASN A 199 7.13 -15.64 -18.62
N GLU A 200 7.65 -14.41 -18.72
CA GLU A 200 8.90 -14.10 -19.43
C GLU A 200 10.09 -14.87 -18.84
N VAL A 201 10.22 -14.83 -17.51
CA VAL A 201 11.32 -15.46 -16.79
C VAL A 201 11.21 -16.99 -16.80
N THR A 202 10.00 -17.56 -16.72
CA THR A 202 9.81 -19.02 -16.82
C THR A 202 9.94 -19.53 -18.26
N ALA A 203 9.52 -18.75 -19.26
CA ALA A 203 9.65 -19.13 -20.66
C ALA A 203 11.12 -19.16 -21.12
N ALA A 204 11.97 -18.30 -20.55
CA ALA A 204 13.41 -18.34 -20.79
C ALA A 204 14.06 -19.70 -20.42
N GLU A 205 13.48 -20.40 -19.43
CA GLU A 205 13.89 -21.74 -18.99
C GLU A 205 13.05 -22.86 -19.63
N GLY A 206 12.25 -22.55 -20.66
CA GLY A 206 11.48 -23.53 -21.44
C GLY A 206 10.10 -23.90 -20.87
N ILE A 207 9.60 -23.18 -19.86
CA ILE A 207 8.28 -23.42 -19.25
C ILE A 207 7.26 -22.49 -19.90
N GLU A 208 6.49 -23.02 -20.85
CA GLU A 208 5.60 -22.20 -21.71
C GLU A 208 4.30 -21.74 -21.02
N LYS A 209 3.81 -22.46 -20.01
CA LYS A 209 2.54 -22.14 -19.34
C LYS A 209 2.66 -22.23 -17.83
N VAL A 210 2.56 -21.07 -17.19
CA VAL A 210 2.48 -20.94 -15.75
C VAL A 210 1.01 -20.83 -15.36
N GLU A 211 0.53 -21.74 -14.53
CA GLU A 211 -0.80 -21.65 -13.94
C GLU A 211 -0.76 -20.73 -12.73
N PHE A 212 -1.65 -19.73 -12.70
CA PHE A 212 -1.83 -18.84 -11.56
C PHE A 212 -3.01 -19.33 -10.74
N ILE A 213 -2.75 -19.71 -9.48
CA ILE A 213 -3.75 -20.26 -8.58
C ILE A 213 -4.16 -19.18 -7.59
N GLU A 214 -5.45 -18.88 -7.54
CA GLU A 214 -6.04 -18.05 -6.50
C GLU A 214 -6.24 -18.88 -5.22
N ALA A 215 -5.59 -18.45 -4.15
CA ALA A 215 -5.73 -19.07 -2.86
C ALA A 215 -7.07 -18.74 -2.23
N ARG A 216 -8.14 -19.48 -2.52
CA ARG A 216 -9.36 -19.37 -1.69
C ARG A 216 -9.08 -19.83 -0.23
N PRO A 217 -9.56 -19.11 0.77
CA PRO A 217 -9.24 -19.40 2.16
C PRO A 217 -10.39 -20.12 2.94
N ASP A 218 -11.07 -21.14 2.40
CA ASP A 218 -12.36 -21.60 2.95
C ASP A 218 -12.51 -23.08 3.38
N MET A 219 -11.53 -23.96 3.18
CA MET A 219 -11.57 -25.40 3.54
C MET A 219 -10.36 -25.77 4.40
N HIS A 220 -10.64 -26.16 5.64
CA HIS A 220 -9.71 -26.46 6.74
C HIS A 220 -8.95 -25.25 7.34
N PRO A 221 -9.08 -24.91 8.64
CA PRO A 221 -8.70 -23.60 9.22
C PRO A 221 -7.24 -23.13 9.07
N LEU A 222 -6.31 -24.00 8.69
CA LEU A 222 -4.89 -23.69 8.42
C LEU A 222 -4.53 -23.63 6.91
N LEU A 223 -5.32 -24.25 6.02
CA LEU A 223 -5.08 -24.31 4.57
C LEU A 223 -6.16 -23.60 3.74
N ALA A 224 -7.35 -23.42 4.31
CA ALA A 224 -8.21 -22.25 4.17
C ALA A 224 -7.48 -20.92 4.47
N ARG A 225 -6.15 -20.88 4.51
CA ARG A 225 -5.33 -19.67 4.65
C ARG A 225 -4.25 -19.61 3.57
N MET A 226 -4.14 -20.63 2.72
CA MET A 226 -3.09 -20.71 1.71
C MET A 226 -3.59 -21.13 0.33
N VAL A 227 -4.66 -21.92 0.19
CA VAL A 227 -5.11 -22.44 -1.10
C VAL A 227 -6.60 -22.76 -1.05
N GLN A 228 -7.32 -22.31 -2.07
CA GLN A 228 -8.71 -22.54 -2.49
C GLN A 228 -8.82 -23.26 -3.76
N VAL A 229 -9.55 -22.80 -4.77
CA VAL A 229 -9.91 -23.69 -5.87
C VAL A 229 -9.76 -22.95 -7.20
N PRO A 230 -9.29 -23.61 -8.27
CA PRO A 230 -9.36 -23.05 -9.61
C PRO A 230 -10.83 -23.06 -10.05
N SER A 231 -11.41 -21.88 -10.31
CA SER A 231 -12.69 -21.84 -11.03
C SER A 231 -12.39 -22.14 -12.48
N ARG A 232 -12.59 -23.38 -12.90
CA ARG A 232 -12.99 -23.63 -14.29
C ARG A 232 -14.28 -22.85 -14.51
N MET A 233 -14.21 -21.76 -15.26
CA MET A 233 -15.33 -21.28 -16.04
C MET A 233 -15.03 -21.60 -17.51
N SER A 234 -15.42 -22.81 -17.88
CA SER A 234 -15.76 -23.14 -19.26
C SER A 234 -17.25 -22.86 -19.44
N VAL A 235 -17.59 -21.75 -20.10
CA VAL A 235 -18.58 -21.65 -21.18
C VAL A 235 -18.12 -20.50 -22.07
#